data_AF-A0A367EAG9-F1
#
_entry.id   AF-A0A367EAG9-F1
#
_cell.length_a   1.000
_cell.length_b   1.000
_cell.length_c   1.000
_cell.angle_alpha   90.00
_cell.angle_beta   90.00
_cell.angle_gamma   90.00
#
_symmetry.space_group_name_H-M   'P 1'
#
loop_
_entity.id
_entity.type
_entity.pdbx_description
1 polymer ?
#
loop_
_entity_poly.entity_id
_entity_poly.type
_entity_poly.pdbx_seq_one_letter_code
_entity_poly.pdbx_strand_id
1 'polypeptide(L)'
;MAGAAVVGSMGTATWEYARDRVLGLFRRHAPEETDTVLERLDGYQQTVGTAPEPVRSTLSQAAAQDVTQLLTVLAGRSDEAAEAVRGLPEELRDVPAGGIAQHRTTFRNIKAKGDAILGGRDVNINKGEK
;
A
#
# COMPACT_ATOMS: atom_id res chain seq x y z
N MET A 1 9.82 -7.72 -8.44
CA MET A 1 9.89 -7.98 -6.98
C MET A 1 8.89 -7.07 -6.30
N ALA A 2 7.96 -7.62 -5.50
CA ALA A 2 6.85 -6.86 -4.94
C ALA A 2 7.29 -5.68 -4.05
N GLY A 3 8.32 -5.85 -3.22
CA GLY A 3 8.83 -4.75 -2.39
C GLY A 3 9.46 -3.61 -3.19
N ALA A 4 10.12 -3.90 -4.32
CA ALA A 4 10.62 -2.87 -5.22
C ALA A 4 9.50 -2.09 -5.93
N ALA A 5 8.39 -2.75 -6.27
CA ALA A 5 7.22 -2.08 -6.84
C ALA A 5 6.55 -1.14 -5.82
N VAL A 6 6.42 -1.59 -4.57
CA VAL A 6 5.90 -0.77 -3.46
C VAL A 6 6.79 0.44 -3.21
N VAL A 7 8.10 0.25 -3.04
CA VAL A 7 9.01 1.37 -2.79
C VAL A 7 9.16 2.28 -4.00
N GLY A 8 9.08 1.74 -5.22
CA GLY A 8 9.06 2.54 -6.45
C GLY A 8 7.87 3.50 -6.55
N SER A 9 6.78 3.22 -5.82
CA SER A 9 5.66 4.16 -5.71
C SER A 9 5.87 5.26 -4.67
N MET A 10 6.85 5.13 -3.76
CA MET A 10 7.15 6.17 -2.75
C MET A 10 7.54 7.48 -3.42
N GLY A 11 6.99 8.59 -2.91
CA GLY A 11 7.20 9.92 -3.48
C GLY A 11 6.40 10.18 -4.76
N THR A 12 5.54 9.25 -5.18
CA THR A 12 4.58 9.43 -6.26
C THR A 12 3.16 9.47 -5.71
N ALA A 13 2.19 9.88 -6.54
CA ALA A 13 0.77 9.85 -6.19
C ALA A 13 0.23 8.42 -5.96
N THR A 14 0.94 7.37 -6.43
CA THR A 14 0.52 5.98 -6.25
C THR A 14 1.00 5.35 -4.93
N TRP A 15 1.76 6.09 -4.11
CA TRP A 15 2.24 5.60 -2.81
C TRP A 15 1.12 5.19 -1.86
N GLU A 16 0.10 6.05 -1.68
CA GLU A 16 -1.01 5.78 -0.76
C GLU A 16 -1.75 4.49 -1.16
N TYR A 17 -1.94 4.29 -2.45
CA TYR A 17 -2.51 3.05 -2.99
C TYR A 17 -1.66 1.83 -2.65
N ALA A 18 -0.33 1.90 -2.87
CA ALA A 18 0.56 0.78 -2.58
C ALA A 18 0.59 0.42 -1.09
N ARG A 19 0.64 1.45 -0.23
CA ARG A 19 0.54 1.32 1.21
C ARG A 19 -0.75 0.61 1.60
N ASP A 20 -1.89 1.07 1.10
CA ASP A 20 -3.20 0.49 1.43
C ASP A 20 -3.33 -0.97 0.96
N ARG A 21 -2.78 -1.32 -0.21
CA ARG A 21 -2.77 -2.73 -0.68
C ARG A 21 -1.94 -3.61 0.23
N VAL A 22 -0.73 -3.20 0.58
CA VAL A 22 0.14 -3.97 1.51
C VAL A 22 -0.57 -4.14 2.86
N LEU A 23 -1.11 -3.07 3.43
CA LEU A 23 -1.85 -3.14 4.69
C LEU A 23 -3.10 -4.02 4.60
N GLY A 24 -3.81 -4.00 3.47
CA GLY A 24 -4.95 -4.89 3.22
C GLY A 24 -4.56 -6.37 3.27
N LEU A 25 -3.39 -6.72 2.71
CA LEU A 25 -2.88 -8.09 2.80
C LEU A 25 -2.52 -8.48 4.23
N PHE A 26 -1.84 -7.60 4.97
CA PHE A 26 -1.49 -7.86 6.37
C PHE A 26 -2.73 -7.95 7.27
N ARG A 27 -3.72 -7.06 7.14
CA ARG A 27 -4.99 -7.16 7.89
C ARG A 27 -5.70 -8.49 7.67
N ARG A 28 -5.57 -9.08 6.48
CA ARG A 28 -6.24 -10.32 6.11
C ARG A 28 -5.50 -11.58 6.57
N HIS A 29 -4.17 -11.59 6.50
CA HIS A 29 -3.36 -12.80 6.69
C HIS A 29 -2.42 -12.75 7.92
N ALA A 30 -2.23 -11.57 8.50
CA ALA A 30 -1.40 -11.31 9.68
C ALA A 30 -1.87 -10.04 10.43
N PRO A 31 -3.13 -10.01 10.92
CA PRO A 31 -3.72 -8.81 11.52
C PRO A 31 -2.88 -8.24 12.66
N GLU A 32 -2.25 -9.09 13.46
CA GLU A 32 -1.36 -8.74 14.56
C GLU A 32 -0.08 -8.00 14.14
N GLU A 33 0.34 -8.12 12.89
CA GLU A 33 1.53 -7.43 12.36
C GLU A 33 1.16 -6.10 11.65
N THR A 34 -0.12 -5.82 11.45
CA THR A 34 -0.59 -4.69 10.63
C THR A 34 -0.05 -3.35 11.11
N ASP A 35 -0.12 -3.06 12.41
CA ASP A 35 0.33 -1.78 12.96
C ASP A 35 1.85 -1.63 12.87
N THR A 36 2.59 -2.71 13.11
CA THR A 36 4.05 -2.74 12.93
C THR A 36 4.44 -2.45 11.48
N VAL A 37 3.72 -3.05 10.52
CA VAL A 37 3.96 -2.83 9.09
C VAL A 37 3.58 -1.40 8.69
N LEU A 38 2.49 -0.86 9.24
CA LEU A 38 2.08 0.53 9.04
C LEU A 38 3.18 1.51 9.44
N GLU A 39 3.69 1.36 10.66
CA GLU A 39 4.77 2.21 11.18
C GLU A 39 6.04 2.10 10.35
N ARG A 40 6.41 0.89 9.90
CA ARG A 40 7.56 0.68 9.02
C ARG A 40 7.40 1.38 7.67
N LEU A 41 6.25 1.22 7.01
CA LEU A 41 5.99 1.85 5.72
C LEU A 41 6.01 3.37 5.81
N ASP A 42 5.43 3.94 6.88
CA ASP A 42 5.48 5.39 7.13
C ASP A 42 6.90 5.87 7.43
N GLY A 43 7.66 5.09 8.21
CA GLY A 43 9.07 5.36 8.47
C GLY A 43 9.91 5.37 7.19
N TYR A 44 9.66 4.43 6.26
CA TYR A 44 10.34 4.42 4.96
C TYR A 44 9.94 5.60 4.08
N GLN A 45 8.65 5.95 4.01
CA GLN A 45 8.20 7.14 3.29
C GLN A 45 8.91 8.39 3.81
N GLN A 46 8.98 8.56 5.13
CA GLN A 46 9.66 9.70 5.74
C GLN A 46 11.16 9.69 5.43
N THR A 47 11.83 8.55 5.63
CA THR A 47 13.28 8.40 5.45
C THR A 47 13.70 8.61 4.00
N VAL A 48 13.01 7.97 3.05
CA VAL A 48 13.29 8.11 1.61
C VAL A 48 12.89 9.49 1.09
N GLY A 49 11.74 10.02 1.55
CA GLY A 49 11.20 11.31 1.11
C GLY A 49 12.04 12.51 1.57
N THR A 50 12.72 12.40 2.71
CA THR A 50 13.57 13.48 3.25
C THR A 50 15.05 13.33 2.90
N ALA A 51 15.45 12.17 2.37
CA ALA A 51 16.85 11.91 2.03
C ALA A 51 17.35 12.77 0.84
N PRO A 52 18.61 13.21 0.89
CA PRO A 52 19.29 13.79 -0.26
C PRO A 52 19.40 12.78 -1.42
N GLU A 53 19.35 13.27 -2.65
CA GLU A 53 19.45 12.47 -3.89
C GLU A 53 20.55 11.39 -3.88
N PRO A 54 21.81 11.68 -3.47
CA PRO A 54 22.87 10.66 -3.50
C PRO A 54 22.64 9.49 -2.52
N VAL A 55 21.83 9.68 -1.48
CA VAL A 55 21.55 8.65 -0.45
C VAL A 55 20.17 8.02 -0.65
N ARG A 56 19.25 8.72 -1.33
CA ARG A 56 17.88 8.27 -1.59
C ARG A 56 17.85 6.92 -2.31
N SER A 57 18.71 6.72 -3.30
CA SER A 57 18.76 5.45 -4.05
C SER A 57 19.11 4.27 -3.14
N THR A 58 20.13 4.42 -2.29
CA THR A 58 20.55 3.40 -1.32
C THR A 58 19.45 3.12 -0.29
N LEU A 59 18.82 4.16 0.25
CA LEU A 59 17.71 4.01 1.21
C LEU A 59 16.48 3.36 0.58
N SER A 60 16.18 3.68 -0.68
CA SER A 60 15.09 3.04 -1.42
C SER A 60 15.38 1.55 -1.66
N GLN A 61 16.62 1.18 -1.97
CA GLN A 61 17.00 -0.22 -2.10
C GLN A 61 16.89 -0.98 -0.78
N ALA A 62 17.35 -0.39 0.33
CA ALA A 62 17.23 -0.98 1.66
C ALA A 62 15.76 -1.17 2.07
N ALA A 63 14.92 -0.15 1.85
CA ALA A 63 13.49 -0.24 2.10
C ALA A 63 12.84 -1.32 1.21
N ALA A 64 13.23 -1.42 -0.07
CA ALA A 64 12.68 -2.42 -0.98
C ALA A 64 13.03 -3.85 -0.55
N GLN A 65 14.22 -4.06 0.02
CA GLN A 65 14.63 -5.33 0.59
C GLN A 65 13.81 -5.70 1.82
N ASP A 66 13.64 -4.79 2.79
CA ASP A 66 12.83 -5.05 3.98
C ASP A 66 11.36 -5.33 3.63
N VAL A 67 10.76 -4.51 2.77
CA VAL A 67 9.38 -4.72 2.31
C VAL A 67 9.25 -6.06 1.57
N THR A 68 10.25 -6.45 0.77
CA THR A 68 10.26 -7.77 0.13
C THR A 68 10.31 -8.90 1.16
N GLN A 69 11.10 -8.74 2.22
CA GLN A 69 11.17 -9.72 3.30
C GLN A 69 9.83 -9.84 4.04
N LEU A 70 9.19 -8.73 4.39
CA LEU A 70 7.86 -8.70 5.01
C LEU A 70 6.82 -9.43 4.15
N LEU A 71 6.79 -9.14 2.85
CA LEU A 71 5.86 -9.80 1.92
C LEU A 71 6.18 -11.29 1.72
N THR A 72 7.46 -11.68 1.79
CA THR A 72 7.87 -13.09 1.71
C THR A 72 7.41 -13.86 2.94
N VAL A 73 7.56 -13.28 4.13
CA VAL A 73 7.04 -13.87 5.38
C VAL A 73 5.52 -14.02 5.31
N LEU A 74 4.81 -12.99 4.82
CA LEU A 74 3.36 -13.05 4.63
C LEU A 74 2.95 -14.15 3.65
N ALA A 75 3.65 -14.26 2.51
CA ALA A 75 3.41 -15.29 1.50
C ALA A 75 3.59 -16.71 2.07
N GLY A 76 4.49 -16.89 3.04
CA GLY A 76 4.71 -18.17 3.72
C GLY A 76 3.56 -18.60 4.65
N ARG A 77 2.60 -17.73 4.97
CA ARG A 77 1.50 -18.04 5.90
C ARG A 77 0.36 -18.84 5.26
N SER A 78 0.11 -18.65 3.96
CA SER A 78 -0.94 -19.39 3.23
C SER A 78 -0.76 -19.27 1.71
N ASP A 79 -1.28 -20.24 0.97
CA ASP A 79 -1.28 -20.20 -0.51
C ASP A 79 -2.02 -18.97 -1.05
N GLU A 80 -3.12 -18.56 -0.39
CA GLU A 80 -3.85 -17.34 -0.75
C GLU A 80 -2.99 -16.08 -0.57
N ALA A 81 -2.22 -15.99 0.53
CA ALA A 81 -1.30 -14.88 0.74
C ALA A 81 -0.17 -14.88 -0.30
N ALA A 82 0.33 -16.05 -0.70
CA ALA A 82 1.37 -16.16 -1.72
C ALA A 82 0.89 -15.69 -3.10
N GLU A 83 -0.34 -16.03 -3.50
CA GLU A 83 -0.94 -15.53 -4.74
C GLU A 83 -1.16 -14.01 -4.67
N ALA A 84 -1.66 -13.51 -3.54
CA ALA A 84 -1.93 -12.10 -3.36
C ALA A 84 -0.65 -11.24 -3.39
N VAL A 85 0.45 -11.73 -2.79
CA VAL A 85 1.78 -11.10 -2.89
C VAL A 85 2.32 -11.15 -4.32
N ARG A 86 2.07 -12.24 -5.06
CA ARG A 86 2.52 -12.39 -6.45
C ARG A 86 1.84 -11.43 -7.42
N GLY A 87 0.54 -11.14 -7.23
CA GLY A 87 -0.20 -10.20 -8.09
C GLY A 87 0.02 -8.71 -7.76
N LEU A 88 0.68 -8.40 -6.65
CA LEU A 88 0.87 -7.02 -6.19
C LEU A 88 1.64 -6.12 -7.19
N PRO A 89 2.72 -6.57 -7.87
CA PRO A 89 3.41 -5.76 -8.88
C PRO A 89 2.51 -5.35 -10.06
N GLU A 90 1.69 -6.26 -10.56
CA GLU A 90 0.77 -6.02 -11.68
C GLU A 90 -0.30 -5.01 -11.27
N GLU A 91 -0.90 -5.17 -10.09
CA GLU A 91 -1.89 -4.22 -9.56
C GLU A 91 -1.34 -2.81 -9.40
N LEU A 92 -0.06 -2.66 -9.02
CA LEU A 92 0.60 -1.36 -8.89
C LEU A 92 0.94 -0.73 -10.23
N ARG A 93 1.15 -1.54 -11.28
CA ARG A 93 1.42 -1.07 -12.63
C ARG A 93 0.17 -0.53 -13.32
N ASP A 94 -0.99 -1.14 -13.05
CA ASP A 94 -2.25 -0.82 -13.71
C ASP A 94 -3.02 0.33 -13.04
N VAL A 95 -2.45 1.00 -12.04
CA VAL A 95 -3.08 2.17 -11.38
C VAL A 95 -3.21 3.31 -12.39
N PRO A 96 -4.43 3.67 -12.83
CA PRO A 96 -4.60 4.79 -13.75
C PRO A 96 -4.32 6.09 -13.02
N ALA A 97 -3.64 7.04 -13.65
CA ALA A 97 -3.34 8.35 -13.07
C ALA A 97 -4.60 9.14 -12.61
N GLY A 98 -5.79 8.77 -13.09
CA GLY A 98 -7.09 9.32 -12.65
C GLY A 98 -7.86 8.47 -11.63
N GLY A 99 -7.39 7.28 -11.28
CA GLY A 99 -8.08 6.31 -10.41
C GLY A 99 -7.83 6.50 -8.92
N ILE A 100 -6.81 7.27 -8.53
CA ILE A 100 -6.43 7.50 -7.12
C ILE A 100 -7.57 8.20 -6.35
N ALA A 101 -8.37 9.04 -7.01
CA ALA A 101 -9.57 9.64 -6.42
C ALA A 101 -10.72 8.65 -6.19
N GLN A 102 -10.80 7.57 -6.98
CA GLN A 102 -11.87 6.55 -6.88
C GLN A 102 -11.48 5.36 -5.98
N HIS A 103 -10.19 5.12 -5.77
CA HIS A 103 -9.73 4.05 -4.88
C HIS A 103 -10.05 4.32 -3.41
N ARG A 104 -10.26 5.59 -3.05
CA ARG A 104 -10.79 5.99 -1.74
C ARG A 104 -12.24 5.56 -1.48
N THR A 105 -12.97 5.11 -2.52
CA THR A 105 -14.42 4.83 -2.43
C THR A 105 -14.83 3.48 -3.00
N THR A 106 -13.92 2.71 -3.61
CA THR A 106 -14.32 1.47 -4.30
C THR A 106 -13.47 0.29 -3.88
N PHE A 107 -13.69 -0.18 -2.65
CA PHE A 107 -13.48 -1.60 -2.32
C PHE A 107 -14.50 -2.41 -3.13
N ARG A 108 -14.22 -2.65 -4.41
CA ARG A 108 -15.07 -3.53 -5.23
C ARG A 108 -14.76 -4.97 -4.85
N ASN A 109 -15.59 -5.50 -3.95
CA ASN A 109 -15.89 -6.93 -3.78
C ASN A 109 -14.69 -7.86 -3.56
N ILE A 110 -13.95 -7.69 -2.47
CA ILE A 110 -13.48 -8.88 -1.74
C ILE A 110 -14.62 -9.20 -0.79
N LYS A 111 -15.21 -10.39 -0.93
CA LYS A 111 -16.37 -10.89 -0.19
C LYS A 111 -15.99 -11.13 1.29
N ALA A 112 -15.68 -10.07 2.02
CA ALA A 112 -15.43 -10.07 3.45
C ALA A 112 -16.61 -9.38 4.13
N LYS A 113 -17.41 -10.20 4.80
CA LYS A 113 -18.57 -9.83 5.59
C LYS A 113 -18.10 -9.02 6.80
N GLY A 114 -18.26 -7.69 6.77
CA GLY A 114 -18.01 -6.83 7.93
C GLY A 114 -17.70 -5.40 7.52
N ASP A 115 -18.69 -4.51 7.63
CA ASP A 115 -18.50 -3.07 7.47
C ASP A 115 -17.53 -2.54 8.53
N ALA A 116 -16.48 -1.85 8.09
CA ALA A 116 -15.66 -1.02 8.94
C ALA A 116 -15.63 0.39 8.35
N ILE A 117 -16.35 1.31 9.00
CA ILE A 117 -16.29 2.74 8.73
C ILE A 117 -15.21 3.32 9.66
N LEU A 118 -14.10 3.81 9.10
CA LEU A 118 -13.14 4.66 9.81
C LEU A 118 -13.08 6.02 9.12
N GLY A 119 -13.62 7.03 9.78
CA GLY A 119 -13.82 8.35 9.23
C GLY A 119 -12.60 9.27 9.33
N GLY A 120 -12.71 10.40 8.60
CA GLY A 120 -12.06 11.65 8.98
C GLY A 120 -11.30 12.38 7.90
N ARG A 121 -11.99 13.03 6.94
CA ARG A 121 -11.72 14.44 6.58
C ARG A 121 -12.82 15.00 5.67
N ASP A 122 -13.43 16.11 6.08
CA ASP A 122 -14.45 16.87 5.35
C ASP A 122 -14.16 16.99 3.86
N VAL A 123 -15.13 16.57 3.04
CA VAL A 123 -15.22 16.95 1.63
C VAL A 123 -16.53 17.69 1.46
N ASN A 124 -16.46 19.02 1.36
CA ASN A 124 -17.58 19.85 0.94
C ASN A 124 -17.93 19.50 -0.51
N ILE A 125 -19.00 18.73 -0.72
CA ILE A 125 -19.59 18.52 -2.03
C ILE A 125 -20.65 19.61 -2.24
N ASN A 126 -20.29 20.66 -2.98
CA ASN A 126 -21.28 21.58 -3.53
C ASN A 126 -22.08 20.83 -4.61
N LYS A 127 -23.33 20.51 -4.29
CA LYS A 127 -24.32 20.03 -5.25
C LYS A 127 -24.82 21.25 -6.04
N GLY A 128 -24.25 21.47 -7.23
CA GLY A 128 -24.87 22.32 -8.24
C GLY A 128 -26.17 21.65 -8.70
N GLU A 129 -27.30 22.17 -8.27
CA GLU A 129 -28.62 21.77 -8.74
C GLU A 129 -28.96 22.45 -10.09
N LYS A 130 -29.56 21.62 -10.95
CA LYS A 130 -30.46 21.89 -12.09
C LYS A 130 -29.89 22.56 -13.34
#